data_AF-A0A7Y3HQ72-F1
#
_entry.id   AF-A0A7Y3HQ72-F1
#
_cell.length_a   1.000
_cell.length_b   1.000
_cell.length_c   1.000
_cell.angle_alpha   90.00
_cell.angle_beta   90.00
_cell.angle_gamma   90.00
#
_symmetry.space_group_name_H-M   'P 1'
#
loop_
_entity.id
_entity.type
_entity.pdbx_description
1 polymer ?
#
loop_
_entity_poly.entity_id
_entity_poly.type
_entity_poly.pdbx_seq_one_letter_code
_entity_poly.pdbx_strand_id
1 'polypeptide(L)'
;LLEDKSKIMTLDFKNDGDVIYLIGTSRDDINSSEYLHSVQGVKHSPAPYLDLDEELNVQNTIRELINSNLIQSAHDVSDGGLFITLSECAMPNELGFEVQSDGKIRKDAFWFGESQSRVVVSMKKKDEESFINELKKSNVAYTKLGMVTKGFNWKFDEFEIQDASSAKIAYLGSIESHL
;
A
#
# COMPACT_ATOMS: atom_id res chain seq x y z
N LEU A 1 -1.89 -0.29 -24.00
CA LEU A 1 -3.30 0.12 -24.18
C LEU A 1 -4.16 -0.89 -23.46
N LEU A 2 -5.18 -0.43 -22.73
CA LEU A 2 -6.06 -1.29 -21.95
C LEU A 2 -7.22 -1.74 -22.85
N GLU A 3 -7.34 -3.04 -23.09
CA GLU A 3 -8.27 -3.59 -24.10
C GLU A 3 -9.73 -3.60 -23.62
N ASP A 4 -9.96 -3.75 -22.31
CA ASP A 4 -11.28 -3.78 -21.70
C ASP A 4 -11.38 -2.79 -20.54
N LYS A 5 -12.19 -1.74 -20.68
CA LYS A 5 -12.39 -0.71 -19.65
C LYS A 5 -12.93 -1.26 -18.32
N SER A 6 -13.57 -2.43 -18.32
CA SER A 6 -14.02 -3.08 -17.08
C SER A 6 -12.86 -3.51 -16.18
N LYS A 7 -11.65 -3.61 -16.75
CA LYS A 7 -10.40 -3.98 -16.07
C LYS A 7 -9.62 -2.80 -15.51
N ILE A 8 -10.18 -1.59 -15.51
CA ILE A 8 -9.56 -0.45 -14.84
C ILE A 8 -9.55 -0.73 -13.33
N MET A 9 -8.34 -0.87 -12.78
CA MET A 9 -8.12 -1.01 -11.35
C MET A 9 -7.92 0.37 -10.73
N THR A 10 -8.44 0.57 -9.52
CA THR A 10 -8.32 1.82 -8.77
C THR A 10 -7.73 1.56 -7.39
N LEU A 11 -7.23 2.61 -6.74
CA LEU A 11 -6.54 2.50 -5.45
C LEU A 11 -7.48 2.29 -4.25
N ASP A 12 -8.72 2.76 -4.35
CA ASP A 12 -9.61 2.89 -3.20
C ASP A 12 -10.10 1.55 -2.66
N PHE A 13 -10.03 1.39 -1.33
CA PHE A 13 -10.63 0.24 -0.65
C PHE A 13 -12.14 0.23 -0.88
N LYS A 14 -12.66 -0.93 -1.27
CA LYS A 14 -14.04 -1.05 -1.75
C LYS A 14 -15.02 -1.48 -0.67
N ASN A 15 -14.65 -2.46 0.18
CA ASN A 15 -15.57 -3.05 1.14
C ASN A 15 -14.92 -3.30 2.49
N ASP A 16 -15.72 -3.15 3.55
CA ASP A 16 -15.40 -3.66 4.88
C ASP A 16 -15.15 -5.19 4.82
N GLY A 17 -14.10 -5.63 5.50
CA GLY A 17 -13.68 -7.03 5.55
C GLY A 17 -12.87 -7.52 4.34
N ASP A 18 -12.59 -6.65 3.36
CA ASP A 18 -11.59 -6.97 2.33
C ASP A 18 -10.21 -7.15 2.98
N VAL A 19 -9.47 -8.18 2.56
CA VAL A 19 -8.14 -8.51 3.09
C VAL A 19 -7.10 -7.68 2.36
N ILE A 20 -6.13 -7.14 3.11
CA ILE A 20 -5.07 -6.27 2.57
C ILE A 20 -3.75 -7.04 2.54
N TYR A 21 -3.09 -7.00 1.38
CA TYR A 21 -1.75 -7.55 1.16
C TYR A 21 -0.81 -6.48 0.60
N LEU A 22 0.46 -6.60 0.97
CA LEU A 22 1.58 -5.97 0.28
C LEU A 22 2.18 -6.99 -0.68
N ILE A 23 2.25 -6.66 -1.96
CA ILE A 23 3.00 -7.39 -2.99
C ILE A 23 4.36 -6.71 -3.14
N GLY A 24 5.43 -7.50 -3.22
CA GLY A 24 6.81 -7.02 -3.26
C GLY A 24 7.56 -7.20 -1.94
N THR A 25 8.86 -6.90 -1.96
CA THR A 25 9.75 -7.13 -0.81
C THR A 25 9.88 -5.87 0.04
N SER A 26 9.49 -5.94 1.32
CA SER A 26 9.88 -4.90 2.29
C SER A 26 11.36 -5.03 2.65
N ARG A 27 12.06 -3.90 2.68
CA ARG A 27 13.50 -3.81 2.99
C ARG A 27 13.71 -2.84 4.14
N ASP A 28 14.79 -3.02 4.90
CA ASP A 28 15.27 -2.04 5.89
C ASP A 28 15.89 -0.82 5.19
N ASP A 29 15.10 -0.16 4.35
CA ASP A 29 15.50 0.99 3.53
C ASP A 29 14.51 2.13 3.72
N ILE A 30 15.04 3.26 4.18
CA ILE A 30 14.34 4.55 4.30
C ILE A 30 15.07 5.66 3.55
N ASN A 31 16.05 5.30 2.72
CA ASN A 31 16.85 6.31 2.04
C ASN A 31 15.99 7.12 1.07
N SER A 32 16.30 8.42 0.99
CA SER A 32 15.59 9.44 0.23
C SER A 32 14.10 9.59 0.53
N SER A 33 13.57 9.01 1.61
CA SER A 33 12.15 9.12 1.92
C SER A 33 11.74 10.50 2.43
N GLU A 34 10.47 10.84 2.23
CA GLU A 34 9.84 12.02 2.83
C GLU A 34 9.91 11.98 4.36
N TYR A 35 9.89 10.79 4.96
CA TYR A 35 10.09 10.65 6.40
C TYR A 35 11.49 11.11 6.83
N LEU A 36 12.55 10.68 6.14
CA LEU A 36 13.90 11.15 6.46
C LEU A 36 14.04 12.66 6.23
N HIS A 37 13.54 13.15 5.11
CA HIS A 37 13.67 14.55 4.73
C HIS A 37 12.88 15.47 5.66
N SER A 38 11.59 15.21 5.83
CA SER A 38 10.61 16.12 6.43
C SER A 38 10.44 15.91 7.93
N VAL A 39 10.67 14.70 8.45
CA VAL A 39 10.53 14.39 9.90
C VAL A 39 11.89 14.34 10.60
N GLN A 40 12.88 13.64 10.01
CA GLN A 40 14.21 13.49 10.62
C GLN A 40 15.19 14.62 10.24
N GLY A 41 14.85 15.45 9.24
CA GLY A 41 15.71 16.53 8.75
C GLY A 41 16.95 16.06 7.98
N VAL A 42 17.01 14.79 7.59
CA VAL A 42 18.11 14.18 6.84
C VAL A 42 17.87 14.40 5.35
N LYS A 43 18.48 15.46 4.79
CA LYS A 43 18.26 15.87 3.40
C LYS A 43 19.05 15.08 2.36
N HIS A 44 20.06 14.34 2.79
CA HIS A 44 20.96 13.61 1.91
C HIS A 44 21.15 12.18 2.43
N SER A 45 20.66 11.23 1.66
CA SER A 45 20.89 9.79 1.82
C SER A 45 21.01 9.17 0.41
N PRO A 46 21.52 7.93 0.29
CA PRO A 46 21.62 7.24 -0.98
C PRO A 46 20.27 7.13 -1.72
N ALA A 47 20.29 6.82 -3.02
CA ALA A 47 19.06 6.44 -3.71
C ALA A 47 18.49 5.15 -3.10
N PRO A 48 17.15 4.98 -3.07
CA PRO A 48 16.52 3.76 -2.59
C PRO A 48 16.88 2.58 -3.50
N TYR A 49 16.83 1.37 -2.95
CA TYR A 49 17.06 0.14 -3.71
C TYR A 49 16.05 -0.01 -4.86
N LEU A 50 16.55 -0.42 -6.04
CA LEU A 50 15.74 -0.78 -7.20
C LEU A 50 16.37 -1.97 -7.94
N ASP A 51 15.54 -2.97 -8.22
CA ASP A 51 15.85 -4.10 -9.08
C ASP A 51 14.78 -4.18 -10.17
N LEU A 52 15.20 -4.09 -11.43
CA LEU A 52 14.28 -4.02 -12.56
C LEU A 52 13.61 -5.36 -12.86
N ASP A 53 14.26 -6.48 -12.54
CA ASP A 53 13.67 -7.80 -12.70
C ASP A 53 12.63 -8.04 -11.60
N GLU A 54 12.89 -7.57 -10.37
CA GLU A 54 11.88 -7.54 -9.29
C GLU A 54 10.67 -6.69 -9.70
N GLU A 55 10.88 -5.47 -10.20
CA GLU A 55 9.82 -4.57 -10.68
C GLU A 55 8.98 -5.24 -11.78
N LEU A 56 9.62 -5.79 -12.80
CA LEU A 56 8.94 -6.45 -13.91
C LEU A 56 8.07 -7.62 -13.42
N ASN A 57 8.58 -8.41 -12.47
CA ASN A 57 7.83 -9.53 -11.90
C ASN A 57 6.62 -9.04 -11.10
N VAL A 58 6.78 -8.02 -10.25
CA VAL A 58 5.68 -7.42 -9.50
C VAL A 58 4.60 -6.89 -10.44
N GLN A 59 4.97 -6.12 -11.46
CA GLN A 59 4.03 -5.57 -12.44
C GLN A 59 3.28 -6.66 -13.22
N ASN A 60 3.96 -7.73 -13.63
CA ASN A 60 3.32 -8.87 -14.28
C ASN A 60 2.32 -9.56 -13.35
N THR A 61 2.69 -9.80 -12.09
CA THR A 61 1.81 -10.39 -11.07
C THR A 61 0.57 -9.53 -10.85
N ILE A 62 0.72 -8.21 -10.65
CA ILE A 62 -0.42 -7.31 -10.46
C ILE A 62 -1.36 -7.35 -11.68
N ARG A 63 -0.81 -7.33 -12.89
CA ARG A 63 -1.62 -7.45 -14.12
C ARG A 63 -2.40 -8.76 -14.18
N GLU A 64 -1.80 -9.88 -13.80
CA GLU A 64 -2.45 -11.19 -13.77
C GLU A 64 -3.58 -11.25 -12.74
N LEU A 65 -3.37 -10.68 -11.56
CA LEU A 65 -4.39 -10.58 -10.52
C LEU A 65 -5.61 -9.75 -10.96
N ILE A 66 -5.37 -8.62 -11.63
CA ILE A 66 -6.43 -7.77 -12.20
C ILE A 66 -7.19 -8.53 -13.31
N ASN A 67 -6.46 -9.17 -14.22
CA ASN A 67 -7.06 -9.94 -15.32
C ASN A 67 -7.88 -11.12 -14.81
N SER A 68 -7.50 -11.71 -13.67
CA SER A 68 -8.21 -12.81 -13.02
C SER A 68 -9.36 -12.37 -12.10
N ASN A 69 -9.58 -11.06 -11.93
CA ASN A 69 -10.55 -10.48 -10.99
C ASN A 69 -10.33 -10.92 -9.52
N LEU A 70 -9.08 -11.15 -9.11
CA LEU A 70 -8.73 -11.64 -7.78
C LEU A 70 -8.52 -10.51 -6.75
N ILE A 71 -8.44 -9.25 -7.20
CA ILE A 71 -8.27 -8.08 -6.33
C ILE A 71 -9.37 -7.05 -6.58
N GLN A 72 -9.67 -6.25 -5.55
CA GLN A 72 -10.65 -5.16 -5.54
C GLN A 72 -10.01 -3.78 -5.71
N SER A 73 -8.77 -3.62 -5.24
CA SER A 73 -7.99 -2.40 -5.40
C SER A 73 -6.50 -2.72 -5.51
N ALA A 74 -5.75 -1.79 -6.13
CA ALA A 74 -4.30 -1.82 -6.19
C ALA A 74 -3.74 -0.40 -6.13
N HIS A 75 -2.71 -0.18 -5.32
CA HIS A 75 -2.03 1.11 -5.19
C HIS A 75 -0.53 0.93 -4.94
N ASP A 76 0.32 1.64 -5.66
CA ASP A 76 1.78 1.54 -5.51
C ASP A 76 2.25 2.19 -4.21
N VAL A 77 3.30 1.63 -3.62
CA VAL A 77 3.97 2.24 -2.48
C VAL A 77 5.05 3.18 -3.00
N SER A 78 4.80 4.48 -2.82
CA SER A 78 5.65 5.57 -3.29
C SER A 78 5.89 6.58 -2.17
N ASP A 79 5.67 7.87 -2.42
CA ASP A 79 6.02 8.97 -1.51
C ASP A 79 5.28 8.84 -0.17
N GLY A 80 6.01 8.99 0.94
CA GLY A 80 5.48 8.79 2.29
C GLY A 80 5.38 7.32 2.73
N GLY A 81 5.59 6.38 1.83
CA GLY A 81 5.69 4.94 2.12
C GLY A 81 4.34 4.27 2.41
N LEU A 82 4.43 3.04 2.94
CA LEU A 82 3.28 2.13 3.08
C LEU A 82 2.11 2.75 3.86
N PHE A 83 2.39 3.49 4.93
CA PHE A 83 1.35 4.10 5.74
C PHE A 83 0.54 5.14 4.94
N ILE A 84 1.21 5.97 4.14
CA ILE A 84 0.55 6.97 3.29
C ILE A 84 -0.22 6.27 2.17
N THR A 85 0.34 5.25 1.53
CA THR A 85 -0.37 4.44 0.53
C THR A 85 -1.67 3.84 1.08
N LEU A 86 -1.65 3.26 2.29
CA LEU A 86 -2.86 2.73 2.94
C LEU A 86 -3.88 3.83 3.24
N SER A 87 -3.40 4.99 3.67
CA SER A 87 -4.23 6.17 3.94
C SER A 87 -4.92 6.66 2.66
N GLU A 88 -4.19 6.77 1.55
CA GLU A 88 -4.72 7.14 0.24
C GLU A 88 -5.75 6.13 -0.26
N CYS A 89 -5.53 4.83 -0.05
CA CYS A 89 -6.52 3.78 -0.37
C CYS A 89 -7.82 3.96 0.44
N ALA A 90 -7.71 4.41 1.69
CA ALA A 90 -8.84 4.53 2.62
C ALA A 90 -9.70 5.79 2.40
N MET A 91 -9.08 6.91 2.01
CA MET A 91 -9.74 8.22 1.92
C MET A 91 -10.96 8.31 0.98
N PRO A 92 -10.97 7.71 -0.23
CA PRO A 92 -12.04 7.95 -1.22
C PRO A 92 -13.42 7.46 -0.76
N ASN A 93 -13.46 6.32 -0.07
CA ASN A 93 -14.70 5.71 0.44
C ASN A 93 -14.86 5.85 1.96
N GLU A 94 -13.96 6.59 2.61
CA GLU A 94 -13.96 6.84 4.06
C GLU A 94 -14.02 5.52 4.87
N LEU A 95 -13.27 4.53 4.40
CA LEU A 95 -13.10 3.24 5.06
C LEU A 95 -11.87 3.27 5.97
N GLY A 96 -11.89 2.37 6.94
CA GLY A 96 -10.81 2.17 7.88
C GLY A 96 -9.93 1.01 7.47
N PHE A 97 -8.88 0.79 8.24
CA PHE A 97 -8.09 -0.41 8.13
C PHE A 97 -7.49 -0.78 9.48
N GLU A 98 -7.24 -2.06 9.66
CA GLU A 98 -6.45 -2.61 10.76
C GLU A 98 -5.35 -3.48 10.17
N VAL A 99 -4.10 -3.03 10.34
CA VAL A 99 -2.90 -3.67 9.77
C VAL A 99 -1.79 -3.85 10.80
N GLN A 100 -0.86 -4.75 10.51
CA GLN A 100 0.32 -5.00 11.34
C GLN A 100 1.60 -5.03 10.50
N SER A 101 2.69 -4.60 11.12
CA SER A 101 4.03 -4.64 10.55
C SER A 101 4.62 -6.05 10.57
N ASP A 102 5.55 -6.32 9.66
CA ASP A 102 6.43 -7.48 9.76
C ASP A 102 7.52 -7.18 10.80
N GLY A 103 7.49 -7.91 11.93
CA GLY A 103 8.46 -7.76 13.01
C GLY A 103 9.92 -8.07 12.64
N LYS A 104 10.19 -8.53 11.40
CA LYS A 104 11.55 -8.70 10.87
C LYS A 104 12.14 -7.43 10.26
N ILE A 105 11.31 -6.45 9.93
CA ILE A 105 11.71 -5.18 9.32
C ILE A 105 11.62 -4.08 10.38
N ARG A 106 12.56 -3.14 10.35
CA ARG A 106 12.55 -1.98 11.25
C ARG A 106 11.27 -1.16 11.00
N LYS A 107 10.55 -0.80 12.07
CA LYS A 107 9.20 -0.20 11.97
C LYS A 107 9.13 1.05 11.09
N ASP A 108 10.12 1.94 11.20
CA ASP A 108 10.23 3.13 10.37
C ASP A 108 10.41 2.79 8.87
N ALA A 109 11.22 1.78 8.54
CA ALA A 109 11.39 1.29 7.18
C ALA A 109 10.15 0.59 6.65
N PHE A 110 9.46 -0.19 7.49
CA PHE A 110 8.24 -0.87 7.08
C PHE A 110 7.12 0.12 6.74
N TRP A 111 6.88 1.12 7.60
CA TRP A 111 5.77 2.04 7.44
C TRP A 111 6.07 3.23 6.52
N PHE A 112 7.31 3.73 6.54
CA PHE A 112 7.70 4.99 5.87
C PHE A 112 8.88 4.84 4.92
N GLY A 113 9.36 3.61 4.68
CA GLY A 113 10.28 3.33 3.60
C GLY A 113 9.56 3.44 2.25
N GLU A 114 10.26 4.00 1.27
CA GLU A 114 9.78 4.27 -0.09
C GLU A 114 10.48 3.39 -1.14
N SER A 115 10.93 2.21 -0.71
CA SER A 115 11.48 1.20 -1.62
C SER A 115 10.48 0.86 -2.73
N GLN A 116 11.00 0.78 -3.95
CA GLN A 116 10.24 0.52 -5.18
C GLN A 116 9.74 -0.93 -5.24
N SER A 117 8.98 -1.27 -6.28
CA SER A 117 8.49 -2.64 -6.53
C SER A 117 7.58 -3.17 -5.44
N ARG A 118 6.72 -2.29 -4.90
CA ARG A 118 5.76 -2.63 -3.86
C ARG A 118 4.38 -2.08 -4.18
N VAL A 119 3.36 -2.90 -4.00
CA VAL A 119 1.96 -2.56 -4.31
C VAL A 119 1.05 -3.07 -3.20
N VAL A 120 0.23 -2.20 -2.62
CA VAL A 120 -0.87 -2.59 -1.75
C VAL A 120 -2.02 -3.07 -2.61
N VAL A 121 -2.58 -4.23 -2.27
CA VAL A 121 -3.79 -4.76 -2.89
C VAL A 121 -4.83 -5.11 -1.83
N SER A 122 -6.11 -4.92 -2.17
CA SER A 122 -7.21 -5.45 -1.37
C SER A 122 -7.97 -6.52 -2.14
N MET A 123 -8.60 -7.48 -1.44
CA MET A 123 -9.45 -8.49 -2.06
C MET A 123 -10.56 -8.95 -1.14
N LYS A 124 -11.59 -9.57 -1.73
CA LYS A 124 -12.63 -10.22 -0.95
C LYS A 124 -12.03 -11.41 -0.21
N LYS A 125 -12.31 -11.50 1.09
CA LYS A 125 -11.84 -12.60 1.95
C LYS A 125 -12.13 -14.00 1.39
N LYS A 126 -13.25 -14.19 0.70
CA LYS A 126 -13.63 -15.48 0.08
C LYS A 126 -12.70 -15.92 -1.06
N ASP A 127 -11.98 -14.97 -1.68
CA ASP A 127 -11.13 -15.20 -2.85
C ASP A 127 -9.64 -15.35 -2.43
N GLU A 128 -9.34 -15.24 -1.12
CA GLU A 128 -7.96 -15.24 -0.57
C GLU A 128 -7.18 -16.52 -0.92
N GLU A 129 -7.83 -17.69 -0.93
CA GLU A 129 -7.17 -18.94 -1.30
C GLU A 129 -6.73 -18.95 -2.78
N SER A 130 -7.63 -18.54 -3.67
CA SER A 130 -7.35 -18.42 -5.11
C SER A 130 -6.24 -17.40 -5.38
N PHE A 131 -6.28 -16.27 -4.67
CA PHE A 131 -5.24 -15.25 -4.72
C PHE A 131 -3.87 -15.79 -4.31
N ILE A 132 -3.77 -16.48 -3.16
CA ILE A 132 -2.50 -17.06 -2.69
C ILE A 132 -1.98 -18.10 -3.69
N ASN A 133 -2.87 -18.90 -4.28
CA ASN A 133 -2.48 -19.89 -5.27
C ASN A 133 -1.95 -19.24 -6.56
N GLU A 134 -2.51 -18.09 -6.97
CA GLU A 134 -1.98 -17.33 -8.10
C GLU A 134 -0.62 -16.72 -7.75
N LEU A 135 -0.51 -16.10 -6.57
CA LEU A 135 0.76 -15.53 -6.11
C LEU A 135 1.87 -16.56 -6.04
N LYS A 136 1.61 -17.79 -5.59
CA LYS A 136 2.64 -18.86 -5.55
C LYS A 136 3.19 -19.25 -6.93
N LYS A 137 2.48 -18.95 -8.02
CA LYS A 137 3.00 -19.15 -9.38
C LYS A 137 3.98 -18.05 -9.76
N SER A 138 3.78 -16.84 -9.23
CA SER A 138 4.72 -15.74 -9.35
C SER A 138 5.79 -15.85 -8.26
N ASN A 139 7.08 -15.77 -8.60
CA ASN A 139 8.15 -15.82 -7.59
C ASN A 139 8.30 -14.48 -6.84
N VAL A 140 7.19 -13.83 -6.50
CA VAL A 140 7.11 -12.49 -5.93
C VAL A 140 6.78 -12.60 -4.43
N ALA A 141 7.53 -11.87 -3.61
CA ALA A 141 7.28 -11.81 -2.18
C ALA A 141 5.92 -11.13 -1.88
N TYR A 142 5.26 -11.54 -0.80
CA TYR A 142 4.03 -10.91 -0.37
C TYR A 142 3.85 -11.03 1.15
N THR A 143 3.18 -10.04 1.73
CA THR A 143 2.91 -9.96 3.17
C THR A 143 1.44 -9.65 3.40
N LYS A 144 0.76 -10.45 4.21
CA LYS A 144 -0.59 -10.13 4.68
C LYS A 144 -0.49 -9.00 5.70
N LEU A 145 -1.07 -7.85 5.40
CA LEU A 145 -1.03 -6.69 6.30
C LEU A 145 -2.17 -6.73 7.31
N GLY A 146 -3.38 -7.10 6.86
CA GLY A 146 -4.57 -7.03 7.70
C GLY A 146 -5.86 -6.97 6.89
N MET A 147 -6.78 -6.10 7.29
CA MET A 147 -8.08 -5.97 6.62
C MET A 147 -8.60 -4.53 6.62
N VAL A 148 -9.43 -4.24 5.62
CA VAL A 148 -10.27 -3.04 5.56
C VAL A 148 -11.36 -3.15 6.62
N THR A 149 -11.63 -2.06 7.31
CA THR A 149 -12.65 -2.00 8.38
C THR A 149 -13.70 -0.94 8.07
N LYS A 150 -14.88 -1.12 8.65
CA LYS A 150 -15.95 -0.11 8.59
C LYS A 150 -15.63 1.12 9.45
N GLY A 151 -16.01 2.29 8.93
CA GLY A 151 -15.81 3.58 9.60
C GLY A 151 -14.39 4.11 9.35
N PHE A 152 -14.13 5.38 9.63
CA PHE A 152 -12.91 6.03 9.15
C PHE A 152 -11.77 6.03 10.17
N ASN A 153 -11.52 4.86 10.81
CA ASN A 153 -10.43 4.68 11.78
C ASN A 153 -9.26 3.95 11.15
N TRP A 154 -8.04 4.43 11.37
CA TRP A 154 -6.81 3.82 10.83
C TRP A 154 -5.98 3.25 11.96
N LYS A 155 -5.88 1.92 12.01
CA LYS A 155 -5.13 1.20 13.03
C LYS A 155 -3.95 0.47 12.42
N PHE A 156 -2.77 0.69 12.99
CA PHE A 156 -1.53 0.06 12.55
C PHE A 156 -0.66 -0.26 13.76
N ASP A 157 -0.26 -1.52 13.90
CA ASP A 157 0.38 -2.02 15.12
C ASP A 157 -0.39 -1.64 16.40
N GLU A 158 0.28 -0.97 17.35
CA GLU A 158 -0.31 -0.41 18.58
C GLU A 158 -0.95 0.97 18.42
N PHE A 159 -0.82 1.61 17.25
CA PHE A 159 -1.28 2.96 16.99
C PHE A 159 -2.68 3.00 16.37
N GLU A 160 -3.43 4.04 16.69
CA GLU A 160 -4.76 4.28 16.12
C GLU A 160 -4.95 5.78 15.86
N ILE A 161 -5.42 6.10 14.66
CA ILE A 161 -6.01 7.39 14.33
C ILE A 161 -7.52 7.19 14.31
N GLN A 162 -8.18 7.71 15.35
CA GLN A 162 -9.64 7.73 15.44
C GLN A 162 -10.18 8.87 14.60
N ASP A 163 -11.13 8.56 13.72
CA ASP A 163 -11.70 9.50 12.75
C ASP A 163 -10.62 10.27 11.93
N ALA A 164 -10.14 9.62 10.88
CA ALA A 164 -9.12 10.13 9.99
C ALA A 164 -9.57 11.31 9.11
N SER A 165 -10.75 11.90 9.36
CA SER A 165 -11.26 13.08 8.65
C SER A 165 -10.25 14.24 8.68
N SER A 166 -9.63 14.50 9.83
CA SER A 166 -8.61 15.55 9.95
C SER A 166 -7.36 15.24 9.12
N ALA A 167 -6.94 13.97 9.06
CA ALA A 167 -5.80 13.54 8.25
C ALA A 167 -6.11 13.67 6.74
N LYS A 168 -7.31 13.27 6.32
CA LYS A 168 -7.79 13.46 4.93
C LYS A 168 -7.81 14.94 4.54
N ILE A 169 -8.31 15.82 5.41
CA ILE A 169 -8.32 17.28 5.17
C ILE A 169 -6.89 17.81 5.03
N ALA A 170 -5.98 17.42 5.94
CA ALA A 170 -4.59 17.85 5.88
C ALA A 170 -3.89 17.42 4.58
N TYR A 171 -4.15 16.18 4.14
CA TYR A 171 -3.58 15.63 2.91
C TYR A 171 -4.11 16.36 1.67
N LEU A 172 -5.45 16.47 1.52
CA LEU A 172 -6.08 17.05 0.34
C LEU A 172 -6.00 18.59 0.28
N GLY A 173 -6.01 19.25 1.44
CA GLY A 173 -5.98 20.72 1.56
C GLY A 173 -4.57 21.33 1.52
N SER A 174 -3.54 20.50 1.36
CA SER A 174 -2.14 20.94 1.32
C SER A 174 -1.87 21.95 0.19
N ILE A 175 -2.46 21.74 -0.99
CA ILE A 175 -2.33 22.68 -2.12
C ILE A 175 -3.15 23.95 -1.88
N GLU A 176 -4.41 23.81 -1.44
CA GLU A 176 -5.32 24.95 -1.22
C GLU A 176 -4.80 25.90 -0.14
N SER A 177 -4.08 25.39 0.86
CA SER A 177 -3.48 26.21 1.92
C SER A 177 -2.23 27.01 1.48
N HIS A 178 -1.67 26.71 0.31
CA HIS A 178 -0.48 27.38 -0.24
C HIS A 178 -0.80 28.22 -1.49
N LEU A 179 -2.06 28.24 -1.94
CA LEU A 179 -2.59 29.12 -2.99
C LEU A 179 -3.31 30.33 -2.38
#